data_AF-A0A942CYB4-F1
#
_entry.id   AF-A0A942CYB4-F1
#
_cell.length_a   1.000
_cell.length_b   1.000
_cell.length_c   1.000
_cell.angle_alpha   90.00
_cell.angle_beta   90.00
_cell.angle_gamma   90.00
#
_symmetry.space_group_name_H-M   'P 1'
#
loop_
_entity.id
_entity.type
_entity.pdbx_description
1 polymer ?
#
loop_
_entity_poly.entity_id
_entity_poly.type
_entity_poly.pdbx_seq_one_letter_code
_entity_poly.pdbx_strand_id
1 'polypeptide(L)'
;MSDKAKSGPERLGRILDGLGEYIRNAPGDELLEDARSEGRDTTQTAARVKGLLRQVVKNHQQRQLKKVEEDYEREVAAIRSREIVLPKSAERRRSLLASIFSQQPQLQAAFTFQNRGFSELTDQDIENHLRKLALLGVLDDIKPGNR
;
A
#
# COMPACT_ATOMS: atom_id res chain seq x y z
N MET A 1 18.40 34.49 -21.24
CA MET A 1 17.60 33.41 -21.85
C MET A 1 17.85 32.14 -21.05
N SER A 2 16.85 31.65 -20.34
CA SER A 2 17.00 30.55 -19.38
C SER A 2 16.91 29.22 -20.13
N ASP A 3 18.05 28.57 -20.35
CA ASP A 3 18.11 27.24 -20.95
C ASP A 3 17.58 26.23 -19.93
N LYS A 4 16.27 25.98 -20.03
CA LYS A 4 15.53 25.06 -19.17
C LYS A 4 16.10 23.67 -19.41
N ALA A 5 16.94 23.19 -18.49
CA ALA A 5 17.50 21.84 -18.50
C ALA A 5 16.36 20.83 -18.77
N LYS A 6 16.33 20.30 -19.99
CA LYS A 6 15.23 19.47 -20.48
C LYS A 6 15.12 18.23 -19.58
N SER A 7 13.90 17.94 -19.14
CA SER A 7 13.65 16.89 -18.15
C SER A 7 14.20 15.55 -18.66
N GLY A 8 14.79 14.74 -17.78
CA GLY A 8 15.35 13.43 -18.13
C GLY A 8 14.47 12.55 -19.04
N PRO A 9 13.13 12.53 -18.86
CA PRO A 9 12.21 11.81 -19.75
C PRO A 9 12.19 12.33 -21.20
N GLU A 10 12.20 13.65 -21.43
CA GLU A 10 12.22 14.23 -22.78
C GLU A 10 13.52 13.93 -23.52
N ARG A 11 14.64 13.95 -22.78
CA ARG A 11 15.95 13.61 -23.34
C ARG A 11 16.02 12.13 -23.71
N LEU A 12 15.48 11.24 -22.88
CA LEU A 12 15.38 9.82 -23.18
C LEU A 12 14.48 9.55 -24.38
N GLY A 13 13.32 10.21 -24.47
CA GLY A 13 12.41 10.11 -25.61
C GLY A 13 13.11 10.41 -26.93
N ARG A 14 13.82 11.54 -27.02
CA ARG A 14 14.59 11.88 -28.23
C ARG A 14 15.69 10.89 -28.58
N ILE A 15 16.35 10.29 -27.59
CA ILE A 15 17.36 9.26 -27.83
C ILE A 15 16.70 8.00 -28.42
N LEU A 16 15.54 7.60 -27.87
CA LEU A 16 14.79 6.45 -28.38
C LEU A 16 14.24 6.70 -29.79
N ASP A 17 13.72 7.90 -30.06
CA ASP A 17 13.24 8.31 -31.38
C ASP A 17 14.37 8.31 -32.40
N GLY A 18 15.52 8.90 -32.06
CA GLY A 18 16.71 8.92 -32.92
C GLY A 18 17.29 7.53 -33.16
N LEU A 19 17.29 6.65 -32.16
CA LEU A 19 17.66 5.24 -32.34
C LEU A 19 16.66 4.51 -33.23
N GLY A 20 15.35 4.76 -33.08
CA GLY A 20 14.32 4.15 -33.92
C GLY A 20 14.35 4.63 -35.37
N GLU A 21 14.77 5.88 -35.61
CA GLU A 21 15.01 6.42 -36.95
C GLU A 21 16.30 5.86 -37.56
N TYR A 22 17.38 5.78 -36.78
CA TYR A 22 18.64 5.18 -37.21
C TYR A 22 18.48 3.70 -37.57
N ILE A 23 17.79 2.91 -36.73
CA ILE A 23 17.53 1.48 -36.99
C ILE A 23 16.66 1.28 -38.26
N ARG A 24 15.74 2.20 -38.56
CA ARG A 24 14.90 2.12 -39.76
C ARG A 24 15.65 2.46 -41.05
N ASN A 25 16.68 3.30 -40.95
CA ASN A 25 17.36 3.87 -42.11
C ASN A 25 18.78 3.32 -42.33
N ALA A 26 19.35 2.59 -41.37
CA ALA A 26 20.65 1.93 -41.50
C ALA A 26 20.49 0.47 -41.99
N PRO A 27 21.43 -0.04 -42.80
CA PRO A 27 21.48 -1.47 -43.13
C PRO A 27 21.91 -2.24 -41.87
N GLY A 28 20.93 -2.72 -41.10
CA GLY A 28 21.16 -3.42 -39.83
C GLY A 28 22.09 -4.63 -39.96
N ASP A 29 22.17 -5.22 -41.16
CA ASP A 29 23.02 -6.37 -41.44
C ASP A 29 24.51 -5.99 -41.52
N GLU A 30 24.86 -4.86 -42.15
CA GLU A 30 26.25 -4.38 -42.20
C GLU A 30 26.79 -4.06 -40.80
N LEU A 31 25.98 -3.45 -39.94
CA LEU A 31 26.34 -3.16 -38.55
C LEU A 31 26.53 -4.41 -37.69
N LEU A 32 25.75 -5.46 -37.96
CA LEU A 32 25.88 -6.74 -37.26
C LEU A 32 27.09 -7.53 -37.76
N GLU A 33 27.41 -7.44 -39.05
CA GLU A 33 28.61 -8.02 -39.63
C GLU A 33 29.88 -7.32 -39.11
N ASP A 34 29.91 -5.99 -39.07
CA ASP A 34 31.00 -5.22 -38.48
C ASP A 34 31.21 -5.60 -37.01
N ALA A 35 30.12 -5.65 -36.22
CA ALA A 35 30.20 -6.02 -34.81
C ALA A 35 30.71 -7.47 -34.61
N ARG A 36 30.31 -8.41 -35.47
CA ARG A 36 30.84 -9.79 -35.44
C ARG A 36 32.31 -9.85 -35.87
N SER A 37 32.71 -9.03 -36.86
CA SER A 37 34.10 -8.93 -37.33
C SER A 37 35.04 -8.40 -36.24
N GLU A 38 34.52 -7.56 -35.34
CA GLU A 38 35.19 -7.08 -34.14
C GLU A 38 35.14 -8.07 -32.96
N GLY A 39 34.62 -9.29 -33.16
CA GLY A 39 34.52 -10.33 -32.14
C GLY A 39 33.44 -10.10 -31.08
N ARG A 40 32.47 -9.20 -31.32
CA ARG A 40 31.37 -8.94 -30.39
C ARG A 40 30.25 -9.96 -30.57
N ASP A 41 29.75 -10.50 -29.47
CA ASP A 41 28.54 -11.32 -29.46
C ASP A 41 27.29 -10.43 -29.48
N THR A 42 26.78 -10.21 -30.69
CA THR A 42 25.55 -9.42 -30.93
C THR A 42 24.32 -10.06 -30.28
N THR A 43 24.29 -11.38 -30.16
CA THR A 43 23.16 -12.14 -29.59
C THR A 43 23.11 -11.98 -28.09
N GLN A 44 24.25 -12.10 -27.41
CA GLN A 44 24.37 -11.86 -25.98
C GLN A 44 24.02 -10.41 -25.63
N THR A 45 24.50 -9.46 -26.43
CA THR A 45 24.21 -8.03 -26.26
C THR A 45 22.72 -7.74 -26.39
N ALA A 46 22.07 -8.28 -27.42
CA ALA A 46 20.62 -8.15 -27.62
C ALA A 46 19.82 -8.75 -26.46
N ALA A 47 20.20 -9.94 -25.97
CA ALA A 47 19.55 -10.59 -24.85
C ALA A 47 19.65 -9.74 -23.57
N ARG A 48 20.82 -9.15 -23.29
CA ARG A 48 21.04 -8.27 -22.14
C ARG A 48 20.18 -7.01 -22.19
N VAL A 49 20.16 -6.34 -23.34
CA VAL A 49 19.36 -5.11 -23.55
C VAL A 49 17.87 -5.40 -23.39
N LYS A 50 17.38 -6.48 -24.02
CA LYS A 50 15.98 -6.92 -23.89
C LYS A 50 15.61 -7.25 -22.44
N GLY A 51 16.50 -7.91 -21.71
CA GLY A 51 16.31 -8.22 -20.29
C GLY A 51 16.19 -6.96 -19.44
N LEU A 52 17.08 -5.98 -19.63
CA LEU A 52 17.05 -4.71 -18.90
C LEU A 52 15.75 -3.93 -19.17
N LEU A 53 15.36 -3.79 -20.44
CA LEU A 53 14.12 -3.09 -20.80
C LEU A 53 12.89 -3.77 -20.19
N ARG A 54 12.81 -5.10 -20.26
CA ARG A 54 11.72 -5.86 -19.65
C ARG A 54 11.66 -5.66 -18.14
N GLN A 55 12.81 -5.66 -17.46
CA GLN A 55 12.88 -5.44 -16.03
C GLN A 55 12.42 -4.04 -15.63
N VAL A 56 12.83 -3.01 -16.38
CA VAL A 56 12.42 -1.62 -16.15
C VAL A 56 10.91 -1.45 -16.33
N VAL A 57 10.34 -1.99 -17.41
CA VAL A 57 8.89 -1.95 -17.66
C VAL A 57 8.13 -2.66 -16.53
N LYS A 58 8.57 -3.86 -16.14
CA LYS A 58 7.96 -4.62 -15.04
C LYS A 58 7.99 -3.81 -13.73
N ASN A 59 9.15 -3.25 -13.38
CA ASN A 59 9.30 -2.44 -12.17
C ASN A 59 8.40 -1.18 -12.21
N HIS A 60 8.25 -0.55 -13.37
CA HIS A 60 7.39 0.60 -13.52
C HIS A 60 5.91 0.24 -13.36
N GLN A 61 5.46 -0.85 -13.98
CA GLN A 61 4.09 -1.36 -13.83
C GLN A 61 3.78 -1.74 -12.38
N GLN A 62 4.74 -2.37 -11.69
CA GLN A 62 4.58 -2.78 -10.29
C GLN A 62 4.69 -1.63 -9.29
N ARG A 63 5.17 -0.44 -9.70
CA ARG A 63 5.37 0.69 -8.80
C ARG A 63 4.08 1.18 -8.14
N GLN A 64 2.98 1.20 -8.88
CA GLN A 64 1.69 1.62 -8.33
C GLN A 64 1.16 0.60 -7.31
N LEU A 65 1.27 -0.69 -7.62
CA LEU A 65 0.90 -1.75 -6.69
C LEU A 65 1.71 -1.66 -5.40
N LYS A 66 3.02 -1.53 -5.52
CA LYS A 66 3.93 -1.45 -4.38
C LYS A 66 3.66 -0.23 -3.50
N LYS A 67 3.32 0.91 -4.13
CA LYS A 67 2.92 2.12 -3.42
C LYS A 67 1.62 1.91 -2.62
N VAL A 68 0.62 1.25 -3.21
CA VAL A 68 -0.65 0.95 -2.53
C VAL A 68 -0.42 0.01 -1.34
N GLU A 69 0.44 -1.00 -1.49
CA GLU A 69 0.83 -1.89 -0.39
C GLU A 69 1.52 -1.13 0.75
N GLU A 70 2.49 -0.26 0.42
CA GLU A 70 3.20 0.58 1.40
C GLU A 70 2.28 1.61 2.09
N ASP A 71 1.28 2.14 1.38
CA ASP A 71 0.26 3.04 1.95
C ASP A 71 -0.65 2.26 2.92
N TYR A 72 -1.13 1.09 2.51
CA TYR A 72 -1.96 0.21 3.35
C TYR A 72 -1.23 -0.23 4.62
N GLU A 73 0.03 -0.69 4.50
CA GLU A 73 0.84 -1.08 5.66
C GLU A 73 1.06 0.07 6.64
N ARG A 74 1.28 1.29 6.13
CA ARG A 74 1.40 2.49 6.97
C ARG A 74 0.10 2.82 7.70
N GLU A 75 -1.04 2.73 7.02
CA GLU A 75 -2.34 2.96 7.65
C GLU A 75 -2.64 1.91 8.73
N VAL A 76 -2.38 0.64 8.46
CA VAL A 76 -2.53 -0.45 9.45
C VAL A 76 -1.60 -0.25 10.64
N ALA A 77 -0.35 0.14 10.40
CA ALA A 77 0.61 0.42 11.47
C ALA A 77 0.17 1.62 12.33
N ALA A 78 -0.31 2.69 11.71
CA ALA A 78 -0.84 3.86 12.40
C ALA A 78 -2.02 3.48 13.31
N ILE A 79 -2.97 2.69 12.79
CA ILE A 79 -4.11 2.17 13.56
C ILE A 79 -3.63 1.33 14.75
N ARG A 80 -2.66 0.42 14.55
CA ARG A 80 -2.11 -0.42 15.63
C ARG A 80 -1.37 0.38 16.70
N SER A 81 -0.70 1.46 16.32
CA SER A 81 0.06 2.32 17.24
C SER A 81 -0.82 3.28 18.05
N ARG A 82 -2.11 3.39 17.72
CA ARG A 82 -3.03 4.30 18.42
C ARG A 82 -3.18 3.85 19.87
N GLU A 83 -2.79 4.71 20.81
CA GLU A 83 -2.99 4.44 22.24
C GLU A 83 -4.48 4.43 22.56
N ILE A 84 -5.00 3.26 22.93
CA ILE A 84 -6.39 3.10 23.36
C ILE A 84 -6.44 3.26 24.88
N VAL A 85 -6.96 4.38 25.34
CA VAL A 85 -7.18 4.62 26.77
C VAL A 85 -8.50 3.97 27.19
N LEU A 86 -8.42 2.79 27.79
CA LEU A 86 -9.57 2.14 28.42
C LEU A 86 -9.59 2.34 29.93
N PRO A 87 -10.77 2.36 30.57
CA PRO A 87 -10.87 2.37 32.03
C PRO A 87 -10.16 1.16 32.66
N LYS A 88 -9.34 1.40 33.70
CA LYS A 88 -8.58 0.33 34.40
C LYS A 88 -9.49 -0.66 35.15
N SER A 89 -10.65 -0.21 35.63
CA SER A 89 -11.64 -1.04 36.34
C SER A 89 -12.49 -1.87 35.37
N ALA A 90 -12.69 -3.16 35.70
CA ALA A 90 -13.56 -4.07 34.96
C ALA A 90 -15.03 -3.59 34.95
N GLU A 91 -15.52 -3.07 36.07
CA GLU A 91 -16.87 -2.52 36.20
C GLU A 91 -17.07 -1.33 35.27
N ARG A 92 -16.11 -0.40 35.23
CA ARG A 92 -16.16 0.76 34.33
C ARG A 92 -16.13 0.35 32.86
N ARG A 93 -15.38 -0.69 32.50
CA ARG A 93 -15.37 -1.25 31.14
C ARG A 93 -16.73 -1.85 30.76
N ARG A 94 -17.37 -2.60 31.66
CA ARG A 94 -18.74 -3.11 31.45
C ARG A 94 -19.75 -1.99 31.26
N SER A 95 -19.73 -0.98 32.11
CA SER A 95 -20.63 0.17 32.00
C SER A 95 -20.41 0.93 30.69
N LEU A 96 -19.16 1.10 30.26
CA LEU A 96 -18.83 1.71 28.97
C LEU A 96 -19.42 0.88 27.83
N LEU A 97 -19.18 -0.43 27.79
CA LEU A 97 -19.72 -1.30 26.75
C LEU A 97 -21.27 -1.30 26.71
N ALA A 98 -21.92 -1.31 27.87
CA ALA A 98 -23.37 -1.19 27.98
C ALA A 98 -23.90 0.16 27.46
N SER A 99 -23.17 1.25 27.71
CA SER A 99 -23.52 2.58 27.18
C SER A 99 -23.40 2.64 25.66
N ILE A 100 -22.39 1.97 25.07
CA ILE A 100 -22.24 1.84 23.61
C ILE A 100 -23.44 1.13 23.01
N PHE A 101 -23.85 0.00 23.58
CA PHE A 101 -25.01 -0.74 23.10
C PHE A 101 -26.33 0.03 23.26
N SER A 102 -26.43 0.86 24.29
CA SER A 102 -27.61 1.72 24.49
C SER A 102 -27.69 2.84 23.44
N GLN A 103 -26.56 3.39 23.02
CA GLN A 103 -26.49 4.45 22.00
C GLN A 103 -26.54 3.90 20.57
N GLN A 104 -26.03 2.68 20.36
CA GLN A 104 -25.98 2.02 19.06
C GLN A 104 -26.46 0.56 19.16
N PRO A 105 -27.78 0.32 19.27
CA PRO A 105 -28.35 -1.02 19.41
C PRO A 105 -28.01 -1.98 18.25
N GLN A 106 -27.72 -1.44 17.07
CA GLN A 106 -27.25 -2.20 15.91
C GLN A 106 -25.93 -2.95 16.18
N LEU A 107 -25.06 -2.38 17.02
CA LEU A 107 -23.83 -3.06 17.42
C LEU A 107 -24.12 -4.19 18.42
N GLN A 108 -25.12 -4.04 19.28
CA GLN A 108 -25.50 -5.09 20.21
C GLN A 108 -25.89 -6.39 19.48
N ALA A 109 -26.63 -6.29 18.38
CA ALA A 109 -27.04 -7.45 17.58
C ALA A 109 -25.83 -8.20 16.98
N ALA A 110 -24.81 -7.48 16.51
CA ALA A 110 -23.59 -8.07 15.95
C ALA A 110 -22.76 -8.85 17.00
N PHE A 111 -22.78 -8.40 18.26
CA PHE A 111 -22.02 -9.03 19.35
C PHE A 111 -22.78 -10.20 20.00
N THR A 112 -24.11 -10.08 20.11
CA THR A 112 -24.99 -11.11 20.72
C THR A 112 -25.10 -12.37 19.83
N PHE A 113 -24.84 -12.26 18.52
CA PHE A 113 -24.87 -13.39 17.60
C PHE A 113 -23.61 -14.26 17.63
N GLN A 114 -22.46 -13.69 18.01
CA GLN A 114 -21.17 -14.39 18.04
C GLN A 114 -20.73 -14.81 19.44
N ASN A 115 -21.16 -14.08 20.47
CA ASN A 115 -20.83 -14.37 21.85
C ASN A 115 -22.10 -14.64 22.65
N ARG A 116 -22.04 -15.67 23.47
CA ARG A 116 -23.04 -15.99 24.51
C ARG A 116 -23.41 -14.71 25.27
N GLY A 117 -24.68 -14.61 25.71
CA GLY A 117 -25.30 -13.35 26.17
C GLY A 117 -24.37 -12.51 27.06
N PHE A 118 -24.45 -11.18 26.94
CA PHE A 118 -23.56 -10.18 27.55
C PHE A 118 -23.09 -10.46 29.00
N SER A 119 -23.92 -11.13 29.80
CA SER A 119 -23.62 -11.59 31.17
C SER A 119 -22.51 -12.66 31.28
N GLU A 120 -22.20 -13.36 30.20
CA GLU A 120 -21.22 -14.46 30.15
C GLU A 120 -19.83 -14.02 29.65
N LEU A 121 -19.68 -12.75 29.23
CA LEU A 121 -18.39 -12.24 28.77
C LEU A 121 -17.41 -12.03 29.93
N THR A 122 -16.20 -12.56 29.77
CA THR A 122 -15.12 -12.31 30.74
C THR A 122 -14.64 -10.87 30.67
N ASP A 123 -14.00 -10.39 31.73
CA ASP A 123 -13.40 -9.04 31.76
C ASP A 123 -12.40 -8.82 30.61
N GLN A 124 -11.69 -9.88 30.24
CA GLN A 124 -10.73 -9.89 29.14
C GLN A 124 -11.43 -9.80 27.78
N ASP A 125 -12.54 -10.50 27.60
CA ASP A 125 -13.34 -10.37 26.38
C ASP A 125 -13.90 -8.96 26.25
N ILE A 126 -14.44 -8.39 27.31
CA ILE A 126 -14.96 -7.01 27.32
C ILE A 126 -13.86 -6.02 26.94
N GLU A 127 -12.64 -6.18 27.47
CA GLU A 127 -11.51 -5.34 27.09
C GLU A 127 -11.17 -5.45 25.61
N ASN A 128 -11.07 -6.68 25.09
CA ASN A 128 -10.74 -6.94 23.69
C ASN A 128 -11.79 -6.34 22.74
N HIS A 129 -13.06 -6.45 23.11
CA HIS A 129 -14.18 -5.87 22.36
C HIS A 129 -14.13 -4.33 22.38
N LEU A 130 -13.87 -3.71 23.53
CA LEU A 130 -13.70 -2.25 23.62
C LEU A 130 -12.51 -1.75 22.82
N ARG A 131 -11.38 -2.48 22.80
CA ARG A 131 -10.23 -2.14 21.95
C ARG A 131 -10.59 -2.19 20.47
N LYS A 132 -11.32 -3.23 20.03
CA LYS A 132 -11.81 -3.32 18.64
C LYS A 132 -12.72 -2.14 18.28
N LEU A 133 -13.66 -1.78 19.17
CA LEU A 133 -14.55 -0.63 18.95
C LEU A 133 -13.79 0.70 18.91
N ALA A 134 -12.73 0.86 19.72
CA ALA A 134 -11.88 2.03 19.68
C ALA A 134 -11.12 2.17 18.36
N LEU A 135 -10.58 1.05 17.85
CA LEU A 135 -9.87 1.01 16.55
C LEU A 135 -10.81 1.34 15.39
N LEU A 136 -12.09 1.00 15.51
CA LEU A 136 -13.13 1.33 14.54
C LEU A 136 -13.64 2.78 14.66
N GLY A 137 -13.12 3.58 15.60
CA GLY A 137 -13.55 4.97 15.83
C GLY A 137 -14.87 5.11 16.56
N VAL A 138 -15.54 4.00 16.91
CA VAL A 138 -16.87 4.02 17.55
C VAL A 138 -16.82 4.68 18.93
N LEU A 139 -15.70 4.55 19.65
CA LEU A 139 -15.53 5.21 20.95
C LEU A 139 -15.35 6.74 20.84
N ASP A 140 -14.90 7.25 19.69
CA ASP A 140 -14.70 8.69 19.49
C ASP A 140 -16.05 9.41 19.27
N ASP A 141 -17.01 8.72 18.64
CA ASP A 141 -18.38 9.22 18.42
C ASP A 141 -19.23 9.22 19.70
N ILE A 142 -18.84 8.40 20.68
CA ILE A 142 -19.54 8.23 21.94
C ILE A 142 -18.93 9.20 22.94
N LYS A 143 -19.48 10.42 22.97
CA LYS A 143 -19.12 11.40 24.00
C LYS A 143 -19.19 10.71 25.37
N PRO A 144 -18.12 10.75 26.19
CA PRO A 144 -18.25 10.32 27.57
C PRO A 144 -19.33 11.20 28.18
N GLY A 145 -20.42 10.57 28.61
CA GLY A 145 -21.45 11.26 29.36
C GLY A 145 -20.78 11.84 30.59
N ASN A 146 -20.53 13.15 30.57
CA ASN A 146 -20.29 13.94 31.77
C ASN A 146 -21.42 13.62 32.74
N ARG A 147 -21.08 12.95 33.84
CA ARG A 147 -21.72 13.24 35.11
C ARG A 147 -20.84 14.24 35.83
#